data_AF-A0A382MSG1-F1
#
_entry.id   AF-A0A382MSG1-F1
#
_cell.length_a   1.000
_cell.length_b   1.000
_cell.length_c   1.000
_cell.angle_alpha   90.00
_cell.angle_beta   90.00
_cell.angle_gamma   90.00
#
_symmetry.space_group_name_H-M   'P 1'
#
loop_
_entity.id
_entity.type
_entity.pdbx_description
1 polymer ?
#
loop_
_entity_poly.entity_id
_entity_poly.type
_entity_poly.pdbx_seq_one_letter_code
_entity_poly.pdbx_strand_id
1 'polypeptide(L)'
;STISVNVLFFPMHFIGLAGMPRRIPDYNVQFADWNAIISLGGFAFGLSQLILVWVVIKCVRGGEKAGDQVWEGAHGLEWTLPSPPPFHTFTTPPEVTDATAHS
;
A
#
# COMPACT_ATOMS: atom_id res chain seq x y z
N SER A 1 3.02 -7.64 2.53
CA SER A 1 2.54 -6.71 3.57
C SER A 1 1.34 -7.22 4.37
N THR A 2 0.23 -7.65 3.77
CA THR A 2 -1.00 -8.00 4.51
C THR A 2 -0.80 -9.05 5.61
N ILE A 3 -0.07 -10.13 5.31
CA ILE A 3 0.21 -11.20 6.29
C ILE A 3 1.11 -10.68 7.42
N SER A 4 2.20 -9.96 7.10
CA SER A 4 3.13 -9.41 8.10
C SER A 4 2.48 -8.38 9.02
N VAL A 5 1.56 -7.56 8.50
CA VAL A 5 0.76 -6.61 9.31
C VAL A 5 -0.11 -7.38 10.31
N ASN A 6 -0.79 -8.44 9.86
CA ASN A 6 -1.59 -9.25 10.77
C ASN A 6 -0.72 -9.93 11.84
N VAL A 7 0.42 -10.51 11.49
CA VAL A 7 1.34 -11.12 12.46
C VAL A 7 1.93 -10.09 13.44
N LEU A 8 2.14 -8.85 13.01
CA LEU A 8 2.63 -7.77 13.86
C LEU A 8 1.55 -7.28 14.84
N PHE A 9 0.35 -6.95 14.34
CA PHE A 9 -0.68 -6.27 15.14
C PHE A 9 -1.67 -7.20 15.83
N PHE A 10 -1.97 -8.37 15.26
CA PHE A 10 -2.97 -9.26 15.83
C PHE A 10 -2.57 -9.79 17.22
N PRO A 11 -1.32 -10.24 17.47
CA PRO A 11 -0.91 -10.68 18.81
C PRO A 11 -0.93 -9.56 19.87
N MET A 12 -0.71 -8.31 19.46
CA MET A 12 -0.76 -7.16 20.39
C MET A 12 -2.14 -7.00 21.04
N HIS A 13 -3.23 -7.39 20.38
CA HIS A 13 -4.57 -7.32 20.96
C HIS A 13 -4.69 -8.26 22.17
N PHE A 14 -4.17 -9.49 22.05
CA PHE A 14 -4.21 -10.47 23.14
C PHE A 14 -3.30 -10.08 24.31
N ILE A 15 -2.10 -9.55 24.02
CA ILE A 15 -1.17 -9.10 25.05
C ILE A 15 -1.70 -7.87 25.79
N GLY A 16 -2.37 -6.96 25.07
CA GLY A 16 -3.06 -5.81 25.67
C GLY A 16 -4.20 -6.23 26.60
N LEU A 17 -5.00 -7.24 26.20
CA LEU A 17 -6.04 -7.83 27.06
C LEU A 17 -5.46 -8.58 28.26
N ALA A 18 -4.29 -9.21 28.10
CA ALA A 18 -3.56 -9.87 29.18
C ALA A 18 -2.89 -8.89 30.17
N GLY A 19 -3.07 -7.59 29.97
CA GLY A 19 -2.69 -6.56 30.94
C GLY A 19 -1.31 -5.95 30.74
N MET A 20 -0.65 -6.15 29.59
CA MET A 20 0.60 -5.46 29.28
C MET A 20 0.34 -3.96 29.03
N PRO A 21 0.81 -3.05 29.89
CA PRO A 21 0.60 -1.63 29.70
C PRO A 21 1.42 -1.11 28.52
N ARG A 22 0.90 -0.08 27.84
CA ARG A 22 1.65 0.62 26.78
C ARG A 22 2.88 1.32 27.36
N ARG A 23 3.95 1.44 26.54
CA ARG A 23 5.16 2.24 26.83
C ARG A 23 6.01 1.73 28.01
N ILE A 24 6.06 0.41 28.22
CA ILE A 24 7.01 -0.18 29.17
C ILE A 24 8.27 -0.65 28.44
N PRO A 25 9.47 -0.28 28.91
CA PRO A 25 10.73 -0.72 28.30
C PRO A 25 11.02 -2.21 28.53
N ASP A 26 10.64 -2.75 29.69
CA ASP A 26 10.88 -4.15 30.07
C ASP A 26 9.58 -4.92 30.31
N TYR A 27 9.46 -6.13 29.75
CA TYR A 27 8.29 -6.99 29.90
C TYR A 27 8.60 -8.24 30.74
N ASN A 28 7.58 -8.77 31.40
CA ASN A 28 7.68 -10.03 32.13
C ASN A 28 7.96 -11.20 31.15
N VAL A 29 8.69 -12.22 31.60
CA VAL A 29 9.07 -13.40 30.80
C VAL A 29 7.87 -14.11 30.18
N GLN A 30 6.68 -14.01 30.78
CA GLN A 30 5.42 -14.55 30.24
C GLN A 30 5.01 -13.94 28.88
N PHE A 31 5.47 -12.73 28.56
CA PHE A 31 5.18 -12.07 27.29
C PHE A 31 6.33 -12.13 26.29
N ALA A 32 7.45 -12.78 26.64
CA ALA A 32 8.65 -12.80 25.81
C ALA A 32 8.41 -13.50 24.46
N ASP A 33 7.75 -14.66 24.46
CA ASP A 33 7.48 -15.43 23.24
C ASP A 33 6.58 -14.65 22.27
N TRP A 34 5.55 -13.98 22.80
CA TRP A 34 4.65 -13.18 21.99
C TRP A 34 5.31 -11.92 21.43
N ASN A 35 6.15 -11.25 22.22
CA ASN A 35 6.93 -10.10 21.75
C ASN A 35 7.98 -10.51 20.69
N ALA A 36 8.52 -11.73 20.77
CA ALA A 36 9.40 -12.26 19.73
C ALA A 36 8.66 -12.45 18.39
N ILE A 37 7.44 -12.99 18.42
CA ILE A 37 6.59 -13.13 17.22
C ILE A 37 6.23 -11.76 16.62
N ILE A 38 5.85 -10.80 17.46
CA ILE A 38 5.57 -9.42 17.06
C ILE A 38 6.79 -8.80 16.38
N SER A 39 7.97 -8.96 16.98
CA SER A 39 9.22 -8.44 16.42
C SER A 39 9.53 -9.05 15.05
N LEU A 40 9.33 -10.37 14.89
CA LEU A 40 9.48 -11.05 13.60
C LEU A 40 8.50 -10.50 12.55
N GLY A 41 7.24 -10.28 12.93
CA GLY A 41 6.23 -9.63 12.08
C GLY A 41 6.65 -8.22 11.67
N GLY A 42 7.26 -7.47 12.59
CA GLY A 42 7.80 -6.13 12.36
C GLY A 42 8.95 -6.12 11.35
N PHE A 43 9.92 -7.02 11.49
CA PHE A 43 11.00 -7.18 10.51
C PHE A 43 10.47 -7.59 9.13
N ALA A 44 9.53 -8.53 9.06
CA ALA A 44 8.91 -8.95 7.82
C ALA A 44 8.12 -7.81 7.14
N PHE A 45 7.43 -7.00 7.94
CA PHE A 45 6.74 -5.80 7.44
C PHE A 45 7.74 -4.76 6.89
N GLY A 46 8.84 -4.51 7.62
CA GLY A 46 9.92 -3.63 7.17
C GLY A 46 10.53 -4.10 5.84
N LEU A 47 10.79 -5.40 5.69
CA LEU A 47 11.28 -5.98 4.43
C LEU A 47 10.27 -5.79 3.29
N SER A 48 8.96 -5.92 3.57
CA SER A 48 7.91 -5.67 2.57
C SER A 48 7.90 -4.21 2.08
N GLN A 49 8.31 -3.24 2.91
CA GLN A 49 8.44 -1.84 2.48
C GLN A 49 9.65 -1.63 1.56
N LEU A 50 10.74 -2.37 1.77
CA LEU A 50 11.90 -2.32 0.87
C LEU A 50 11.55 -2.80 -0.55
N ILE A 51 10.65 -3.78 -0.68
CA ILE A 51 10.14 -4.20 -1.99
C ILE A 51 9.43 -3.04 -2.70
N LEU A 52 8.61 -2.25 -1.98
CA LEU A 52 7.95 -1.08 -2.56
C LEU A 52 8.97 -0.05 -3.06
N VAL A 53 9.98 0.26 -2.25
CA VAL A 53 11.07 1.18 -2.65
C VAL A 53 11.79 0.67 -3.89
N TRP A 54 12.08 -0.63 -3.93
CA TRP A 54 12.72 -1.25 -5.09
C TRP A 54 11.86 -1.15 -6.36
N VAL A 55 10.55 -1.38 -6.26
CA VAL A 55 9.60 -1.23 -7.39
C VAL A 55 9.60 0.22 -7.88
N VAL A 56 9.54 1.20 -6.98
CA VAL A 56 9.59 2.63 -7.33
C VAL A 56 10.89 2.98 -8.05
N ILE A 57 12.04 2.54 -7.52
CA ILE A 57 13.34 2.77 -8.16
C ILE A 57 13.39 2.14 -9.54
N LYS A 58 12.87 0.92 -9.70
CA LYS A 58 12.79 0.26 -11.01
C LYS A 58 11.94 1.09 -11.97
N CYS A 59 10.74 1.49 -11.58
CA CYS A 59 9.84 2.29 -12.41
C CYS A 59 10.47 3.62 -12.87
N VAL A 60 11.21 4.30 -11.99
CA VAL A 60 11.90 5.56 -12.33
C VAL A 60 13.10 5.31 -13.26
N ARG A 61 13.85 4.22 -13.07
CA ARG A 61 15.06 3.91 -13.86
C ARG A 61 14.74 3.30 -15.22
N GLY A 62 13.55 2.73 -15.40
CA GLY A 62 13.09 2.24 -16.69
C GLY A 62 12.00 1.19 -16.60
N GLY A 63 11.16 1.14 -17.62
CA GLY A 63 10.06 0.20 -17.76
C GLY A 63 9.34 0.41 -19.08
N GLU A 64 8.37 -0.45 -19.37
CA GLU A 64 7.42 -0.23 -20.45
C GLU A 64 6.65 1.07 -20.17
N LYS A 65 6.52 1.91 -21.20
CA LYS A 65 5.75 3.15 -21.05
C LYS A 65 4.29 2.76 -20.80
N ALA A 66 3.70 3.37 -19.78
CA ALA A 66 2.27 3.26 -19.54
C ALA A 66 1.50 3.68 -20.81
N GLY A 67 0.58 2.84 -21.26
CA GLY A 67 -0.43 3.25 -22.24
C GLY A 67 -1.47 4.17 -21.61
N ASP A 68 -2.44 4.63 -22.41
CA ASP A 68 -3.45 5.60 -21.99
C ASP A 68 -4.46 4.97 -21.00
N GLN A 69 -4.73 3.67 -21.15
CA GLN A 69 -5.54 2.86 -20.24
C GLN A 69 -4.69 1.75 -19.61
N VAL A 70 -4.14 1.99 -18.42
CA VAL A 70 -3.24 1.02 -17.75
C VAL A 70 -3.95 -0.03 -16.91
N TRP A 71 -5.24 0.17 -16.58
CA TRP A 71 -6.02 -0.76 -15.76
C TRP A 71 -7.14 -1.40 -16.56
N GLU A 72 -7.38 -2.69 -16.33
CA GLU A 72 -8.55 -3.38 -16.86
C GLU A 72 -9.82 -2.83 -16.18
N GLY A 73 -10.81 -2.40 -16.98
CA GLY A 73 -12.03 -1.77 -16.46
C GLY A 73 -11.85 -0.32 -15.99
N ALA A 74 -10.76 0.35 -16.39
CA ALA A 74 -10.62 1.79 -16.20
C ALA A 74 -11.72 2.53 -17.00
N HIS A 75 -12.60 3.23 -16.28
CA HIS A 75 -13.66 4.08 -16.80
C HIS A 75 -13.46 5.49 -16.28
N GLY A 76 -13.87 6.50 -17.05
CA GLY A 76 -13.63 7.91 -16.72
C GLY A 76 -12.83 8.65 -17.79
N LEU A 77 -12.91 9.97 -17.77
CA LEU A 77 -12.26 10.85 -18.75
C LEU A 77 -10.73 10.86 -18.59
N GLU A 78 -10.20 10.53 -17.42
CA GLU A 78 -8.77 10.47 -17.14
C GLU A 78 -8.03 9.40 -17.95
N TRP A 79 -8.74 8.35 -18.39
CA TRP A 79 -8.18 7.26 -19.21
C TRP A 79 -8.25 7.52 -20.72
N THR A 80 -8.82 8.66 -21.12
CA THR A 80 -8.79 9.13 -22.52
C THR A 80 -7.55 9.98 -22.82
N LEU A 81 -6.77 10.31 -21.80
CA LEU A 81 -5.60 11.17 -21.90
C LEU A 81 -4.34 10.34 -22.13
N PRO A 82 -3.37 10.88 -22.91
CA PRO A 82 -2.09 10.23 -23.06
C PRO A 82 -1.30 10.27 -21.74
N SER A 83 -0.45 9.25 -21.52
CA SER A 83 0.50 9.22 -20.41
C SER A 83 1.90 9.61 -20.90
N PRO A 84 2.46 10.78 -20.54
CA PRO A 84 2.04 11.74 -19.51
C PRO A 84 0.96 12.73 -19.98
N PRO A 85 0.09 13.20 -19.06
CA PRO A 85 -1.00 14.10 -19.43
C PRO A 85 -0.47 15.46 -19.92
N PRO A 86 -1.09 16.06 -20.96
CA PRO A 86 -0.71 17.38 -21.46
C PRO A 86 -1.10 18.49 -20.49
N PHE A 87 -0.42 19.65 -20.57
CA PHE A 87 -0.72 20.83 -19.75
C PHE A 87 -2.15 21.37 -19.95
N HIS A 88 -2.71 21.20 -21.15
CA HIS A 88 -4.11 21.49 -21.46
C HIS A 88 -4.82 20.19 -21.79
N THR A 89 -5.70 19.76 -20.87
CA THR A 89 -6.32 18.43 -20.86
C THR A 89 -7.34 18.23 -21.97
N PHE A 90 -8.24 19.20 -22.19
CA PHE A 90 -9.27 19.13 -23.22
C PHE A 90 -9.39 20.49 -23.92
N THR A 91 -9.20 20.52 -25.24
CA THR A 91 -9.47 21.70 -26.07
C THR A 91 -10.94 21.81 -26.46
N THR A 92 -11.60 20.67 -26.64
CA THR A 92 -13.04 20.54 -26.85
C THR A 92 -13.67 19.84 -25.64
N PRO A 93 -14.79 20.34 -25.10
CA PRO A 93 -15.48 19.69 -23.99
C PRO A 93 -15.85 18.24 -24.37
N PRO A 94 -15.45 17.23 -23.59
CA PRO A 94 -15.83 15.85 -23.86
C PRO A 94 -17.32 15.64 -23.54
N GLU A 95 -17.99 14.81 -24.33
CA GLU A 95 -19.37 14.39 -24.04
C GLU A 95 -19.37 13.29 -22.97
N VAL A 96 -20.09 13.54 -21.87
CA VAL A 96 -20.25 12.58 -20.79
C VAL A 96 -21.28 11.53 -21.19
N THR A 97 -20.83 10.30 -21.36
CA THR A 97 -21.64 9.10 -21.59
C THR A 97 -21.60 8.21 -20.36
N ASP A 98 -22.52 7.25 -20.21
CA ASP A 98 -22.56 6.37 -19.02
C ASP A 98 -21.23 5.63 -18.76
N ALA A 99 -20.42 5.37 -19.81
CA ALA A 99 -19.09 4.77 -19.70
C ALA A 99 -17.99 5.72 -19.19
N THR A 100 -18.24 7.03 -19.18
CA THR A 100 -17.32 8.10 -18.75
C THR A 100 -17.84 8.92 -17.56
N ALA A 101 -19.12 8.75 -17.19
CA ALA A 101 -19.80 9.49 -16.12
C ALA A 101 -19.49 8.97 -14.70
N HIS A 102 -18.96 7.75 -14.58
CA HIS A 102 -18.68 7.10 -13.31
C HIS A 102 -17.18 7.10 -13.00
N SER A 103 -16.66 8.28 -12.70
CA SER A 103 -15.37 8.49 -12.03
C SER A 103 -15.61 9.02 -10.62
#